data_AF-A0A0F6YGX6-F1
#
_entry.id   AF-A0A0F6YGX6-F1
#
_cell.length_a   1.000
_cell.length_b   1.000
_cell.length_c   1.000
_cell.angle_alpha   90.00
_cell.angle_beta   90.00
_cell.angle_gamma   90.00
#
_symmetry.space_group_name_H-M   'P 1'
#
loop_
_entity.id
_entity.type
_entity.pdbx_description
1 polymer ?
#
loop_
_entity_poly.entity_id
_entity_poly.type
_entity_poly.pdbx_seq_one_letter_code
_entity_poly.pdbx_strand_id
1 'polypeptide(L)'
;MARRKDDDSKGDPRAPKPPRPQGSRERDMGVVRRRPDDPRKRLPSELEAFARGDDDALWRRERSRGRVNDPRPVAATLVPGVANRDARIVCDARIKRLRSAIDAGDEYVLAEELADAVRLGVWRGHKIVDFDVFAEAVLGLGIDRARALAQQGAAALDVPCEIADEQTVALWMRAESGLLEHAPESRVSLRGGRLVLEVPFARAAEALSGVGRRAAPLAKPQGGPDVVVDRPKGVPPLSRLIERDRPRDDE
;
A
#
# COMPACT_ATOMS: atom_id res chain seq x y z
N MET A 1 18.86 92.10 -21.54
CA MET A 1 17.95 92.85 -20.63
C MET A 1 17.58 91.94 -19.47
N ALA A 2 17.40 92.54 -18.28
CA ALA A 2 16.89 91.94 -17.02
C ALA A 2 17.88 91.02 -16.25
N ARG A 3 18.48 91.48 -15.13
CA ARG A 3 17.96 91.49 -13.72
C ARG A 3 18.01 90.07 -13.11
N ARG A 4 18.44 89.78 -11.89
CA ARG A 4 18.74 90.53 -10.65
C ARG A 4 19.31 89.52 -9.60
N LYS A 5 20.16 90.03 -8.69
CA LYS A 5 20.28 89.76 -7.23
C LYS A 5 20.57 88.34 -6.73
N ASP A 6 21.66 88.14 -5.97
CA ASP A 6 21.81 88.28 -4.49
C ASP A 6 20.90 87.26 -3.77
N ASP A 7 21.27 86.42 -2.82
CA ASP A 7 22.37 86.19 -1.88
C ASP A 7 22.31 84.64 -1.62
N ASP A 8 23.30 83.90 -1.15
CA ASP A 8 23.93 84.05 0.17
C ASP A 8 25.15 83.11 0.28
N SER A 9 26.19 83.64 0.92
CA SER A 9 27.25 82.94 1.66
C SER A 9 28.27 82.04 0.94
N LYS A 10 29.41 82.68 0.59
CA LYS A 10 30.80 82.22 0.82
C LYS A 10 30.94 81.55 2.21
N GLY A 11 31.82 80.59 2.50
CA GLY A 11 32.91 79.95 1.77
C GLY A 11 33.76 79.16 2.78
N ASP A 12 34.16 77.94 2.39
CA ASP A 12 35.38 77.14 2.69
C ASP A 12 35.99 77.08 4.12
N PRO A 13 36.64 75.96 4.56
CA PRO A 13 37.60 75.22 3.71
C PRO A 13 37.73 73.69 3.93
N ARG A 14 38.18 73.02 2.87
CA ARG A 14 39.13 71.87 2.87
C ARG A 14 39.03 70.88 4.05
N ALA A 15 38.25 69.81 3.88
CA ALA A 15 38.48 68.55 4.58
C ALA A 15 39.31 67.59 3.69
N PRO A 16 40.36 66.94 4.22
CA PRO A 16 41.30 66.14 3.44
C PRO A 16 40.67 64.84 2.94
N LYS A 17 40.96 64.49 1.67
CA LYS A 17 40.61 63.19 1.10
C LYS A 17 41.38 62.07 1.83
N PRO A 18 40.69 60.99 2.26
CA PRO A 18 41.32 59.90 3.00
C PRO A 18 42.28 59.06 2.12
N PRO A 19 43.31 58.44 2.70
CA PRO A 19 44.29 57.65 1.98
C PRO A 19 43.66 56.38 1.37
N ARG A 20 44.23 55.97 0.23
CA ARG A 20 43.83 54.78 -0.54
C ARG A 20 43.92 53.51 0.32
N PRO A 21 42.96 52.56 0.21
CA PRO A 21 43.06 51.28 0.88
C PRO A 21 44.27 50.49 0.37
N GLN A 22 45.17 50.11 1.28
CA GLN A 22 46.24 49.15 1.02
C GLN A 22 45.63 47.77 0.77
N GLY A 23 46.18 47.07 -0.22
CA GLY A 23 45.65 45.82 -0.76
C GLY A 23 45.38 44.73 0.28
N SER A 24 44.37 43.94 -0.05
CA SER A 24 44.00 42.68 0.59
C SER A 24 45.20 41.75 0.70
N ARG A 25 45.68 41.50 1.92
CA ARG A 25 46.35 40.23 2.22
C ARG A 25 45.25 39.17 2.32
N GLU A 26 45.23 38.26 1.36
CA GLU A 26 44.49 37.00 1.47
C GLU A 26 44.82 36.37 2.83
N ARG A 27 43.79 36.19 3.66
CA ARG A 27 43.88 35.32 4.81
C ARG A 27 43.76 33.90 4.30
N ASP A 28 44.91 33.25 4.22
CA ASP A 28 45.06 31.82 4.06
C ASP A 28 44.08 31.11 5.01
N MET A 29 43.08 30.41 4.46
CA MET A 29 42.10 29.62 5.21
C MET A 29 42.79 28.34 5.70
N GLY A 30 43.71 28.51 6.65
CA GLY A 30 44.34 27.40 7.34
C GLY A 30 43.28 26.56 8.03
N VAL A 31 43.21 25.28 7.66
CA VAL A 31 42.36 24.29 8.34
C VAL A 31 42.74 24.26 9.83
N VAL A 32 41.84 24.72 10.70
CA VAL A 32 41.98 24.59 12.15
C VAL A 32 41.88 23.11 12.50
N ARG A 33 43.03 22.43 12.60
CA ARG A 33 43.11 21.05 13.05
C ARG A 33 42.85 21.01 14.56
N ARG A 34 41.86 20.21 14.97
CA ARG A 34 41.48 19.97 16.36
C ARG A 34 42.68 19.46 17.15
N ARG A 35 42.89 19.98 18.37
CA ARG A 35 43.89 19.43 19.29
C ARG A 35 43.40 18.06 19.79
N PRO A 36 44.30 17.06 19.96
CA PRO A 36 43.91 15.69 20.30
C PRO A 36 43.08 15.53 21.59
N ASP A 37 43.25 16.44 22.55
CA ASP A 37 42.68 16.32 23.90
C ASP A 37 41.40 17.13 24.14
N ASP A 38 40.75 17.63 23.10
CA ASP A 38 39.53 18.42 23.26
C ASP A 38 38.31 17.47 23.40
N PRO A 39 37.61 17.43 24.56
CA PRO A 39 36.50 16.51 24.75
C PRO A 39 35.40 16.79 23.74
N ARG A 40 34.91 15.73 23.08
CA ARG A 40 33.83 15.84 22.09
C ARG A 40 32.62 16.49 22.77
N LYS A 41 32.16 17.63 22.25
CA LYS A 41 30.86 18.20 22.63
C LYS A 41 29.81 17.10 22.51
N ARG A 42 29.27 16.66 23.64
CA ARG A 42 28.19 15.67 23.67
C ARG A 42 26.94 16.31 23.09
N LEU A 43 26.21 15.52 22.33
CA LEU A 43 24.90 15.96 21.85
C LEU A 43 23.96 16.04 23.06
N PRO A 44 22.99 16.98 23.06
CA PRO A 44 21.87 16.94 23.99
C PRO A 44 21.23 15.55 24.04
N SER A 45 20.82 15.08 25.21
CA SER A 45 20.36 13.71 25.45
C SER A 45 19.20 13.29 24.54
N GLU A 46 18.34 14.23 24.16
CA GLU A 46 17.23 14.01 23.22
C GLU A 46 17.74 13.65 21.80
N LEU A 47 18.84 14.26 21.36
CA LEU A 47 19.46 13.96 20.08
C LEU A 47 20.30 12.67 20.13
N GLU A 48 20.81 12.30 21.31
CA GLU A 48 21.42 10.97 21.52
C GLU A 48 20.38 9.86 21.49
N ALA A 49 19.19 10.07 22.08
CA ALA A 49 18.08 9.10 22.04
C ALA A 49 17.54 8.90 20.60
N PHE A 50 17.32 9.99 19.87
CA PHE A 50 16.93 9.96 18.45
C PHE A 50 17.99 9.26 17.58
N ALA A 51 19.28 9.50 17.84
CA ALA A 51 20.38 8.88 17.10
C ALA A 51 20.60 7.40 17.47
N ARG A 52 20.28 6.99 18.70
CA ARG A 52 20.29 5.58 19.13
C ARG A 52 19.11 4.78 18.58
N GLY A 53 18.01 5.46 18.24
CA GLY A 53 16.80 4.82 17.74
C GLY A 53 15.98 4.15 18.84
N ASP A 54 16.12 4.61 20.09
CA ASP A 54 15.35 4.15 21.25
C ASP A 54 13.92 4.73 21.26
N ASP A 55 13.64 5.74 20.42
CA ASP A 55 12.31 6.23 20.16
C ASP A 55 11.65 5.27 19.14
N ASP A 56 10.83 4.34 19.62
CA ASP A 56 10.02 3.33 18.91
C ASP A 56 9.03 3.92 17.87
N ALA A 57 9.41 4.93 17.10
CA ALA A 57 8.66 5.44 15.97
C ALA A 57 8.62 4.34 14.90
N LEU A 58 7.44 3.73 14.74
CA LEU A 58 7.12 2.71 13.75
C LEU A 58 7.32 3.23 12.31
N TRP A 59 8.54 3.11 11.78
CA TRP A 59 8.84 3.47 10.39
C TRP A 59 8.29 2.42 9.41
N ARG A 60 7.07 2.62 8.88
CA ARG A 60 6.58 1.90 7.70
C ARG A 60 6.97 2.64 6.43
N ARG A 61 7.68 1.94 5.54
CA ARG A 61 8.04 2.43 4.20
C ARG A 61 6.85 2.22 3.28
N GLU A 62 6.15 3.29 2.92
CA GLU A 62 5.19 3.23 1.82
C GLU A 62 5.97 3.04 0.52
N ARG A 63 5.83 1.86 -0.11
CA ARG A 63 6.41 1.63 -1.44
C ARG A 63 5.50 2.33 -2.44
N SER A 64 5.72 3.62 -2.65
CA SER A 64 5.18 4.35 -3.80
C SER A 64 5.82 3.81 -5.09
N ARG A 65 5.35 2.65 -5.55
CA ARG A 65 5.54 2.26 -6.93
C ARG A 65 4.75 3.28 -7.74
N GLY A 66 5.44 4.17 -8.45
CA GLY A 66 4.82 5.11 -9.37
C GLY A 66 3.76 4.38 -10.18
N ARG A 67 2.51 4.83 -10.09
CA ARG A 67 1.42 4.25 -10.87
C ARG A 67 1.76 4.51 -12.33
N VAL A 68 2.06 3.45 -13.07
CA VAL A 68 1.99 3.49 -14.53
C VAL A 68 0.56 3.89 -14.85
N ASN A 69 0.37 5.02 -15.53
CA ASN A 69 -0.93 5.41 -16.08
C ASN A 69 -1.26 4.44 -17.21
N ASP A 70 -1.75 3.26 -16.84
CA ASP A 70 -2.41 2.35 -17.76
C ASP A 70 -3.77 2.99 -18.14
N PRO A 71 -4.08 3.18 -19.43
CA PRO A 71 -5.36 3.74 -19.87
C PRO A 71 -6.55 2.83 -19.59
N ARG A 72 -6.33 1.56 -19.21
CA ARG A 72 -7.39 0.71 -18.67
C ARG A 72 -7.78 1.26 -17.30
N PRO A 73 -9.07 1.37 -16.96
CA PRO A 73 -9.47 1.70 -15.60
C PRO A 73 -8.94 0.61 -14.67
N VAL A 74 -7.76 0.84 -14.09
CA VAL A 74 -7.10 -0.08 -13.16
C VAL A 74 -8.02 -0.38 -11.98
N ALA A 75 -8.91 0.57 -11.64
CA ALA A 75 -9.97 0.40 -10.65
C ALA A 75 -11.02 -0.67 -11.04
N ALA A 76 -11.36 -0.81 -12.32
CA ALA A 76 -12.36 -1.79 -12.78
C ALA A 76 -11.82 -3.24 -12.80
N THR A 77 -10.49 -3.39 -12.86
CA THR A 77 -9.82 -4.70 -12.96
C THR A 77 -9.15 -5.14 -11.66
N LEU A 78 -9.14 -4.29 -10.63
CA LEU A 78 -8.65 -4.63 -9.30
C LEU A 78 -9.81 -4.83 -8.34
N VAL A 79 -9.56 -5.57 -7.27
CA VAL A 79 -10.49 -5.70 -6.16
C VAL A 79 -9.99 -4.78 -5.04
N PRO A 80 -10.69 -3.67 -4.75
CA PRO A 80 -10.32 -2.78 -3.65
C PRO A 80 -10.20 -3.54 -2.33
N GLY A 81 -9.20 -3.18 -1.52
CA GLY A 81 -8.99 -3.81 -0.22
C GLY A 81 -8.46 -5.25 -0.28
N VAL A 82 -8.14 -5.83 -1.44
CA VAL A 82 -7.61 -7.20 -1.55
C VAL A 82 -6.25 -7.21 -2.25
N ALA A 83 -5.32 -8.03 -1.76
CA ALA A 83 -4.05 -8.21 -2.45
C ALA A 83 -4.27 -8.94 -3.79
N ASN A 84 -3.66 -8.50 -4.88
CA ASN A 84 -3.84 -9.11 -6.20
C ASN A 84 -3.52 -10.62 -6.23
N ARG A 85 -2.55 -11.08 -5.42
CA ARG A 85 -2.28 -12.52 -5.25
C ARG A 85 -3.48 -13.27 -4.69
N ASP A 86 -4.15 -12.70 -3.69
CA ASP A 86 -5.30 -13.32 -3.03
C ASP A 86 -6.50 -13.39 -3.98
N ALA A 87 -6.77 -12.29 -4.70
CA ALA A 87 -7.82 -12.24 -5.71
C ALA A 87 -7.63 -13.30 -6.81
N ARG A 88 -6.39 -13.53 -7.25
CA ARG A 88 -6.05 -14.59 -8.23
C ARG A 88 -6.29 -15.99 -7.68
N ILE A 89 -5.80 -16.27 -6.48
CA ILE A 89 -5.97 -17.59 -5.83
C ILE A 89 -7.45 -17.92 -5.69
N VAL A 90 -8.27 -16.96 -5.26
CA VAL A 90 -9.72 -17.13 -5.14
C VAL A 90 -10.36 -17.34 -6.53
N CYS A 91 -9.93 -16.57 -7.54
CA CYS A 91 -10.42 -16.71 -8.91
C CYS A 91 -10.15 -18.11 -9.49
N ASP A 92 -8.92 -18.60 -9.35
CA ASP A 92 -8.53 -19.93 -9.82
C ASP A 92 -9.34 -21.04 -9.13
N ALA A 93 -9.52 -20.93 -7.81
CA ALA A 93 -10.31 -21.90 -7.05
C ALA A 93 -11.79 -21.91 -7.45
N ARG A 94 -12.39 -20.73 -7.65
CA ARG A 94 -13.79 -20.59 -8.10
C ARG A 94 -13.98 -21.09 -9.52
N ILE A 95 -13.06 -20.79 -10.44
CA ILE A 95 -13.10 -21.35 -11.81
C ILE A 95 -13.07 -22.88 -11.76
N LYS A 96 -12.22 -23.47 -10.91
CA LYS A 96 -12.16 -24.92 -10.75
C LYS A 96 -13.49 -25.50 -10.25
N ARG A 97 -14.15 -24.86 -9.28
CA ARG A 97 -15.48 -25.29 -8.79
C ARG A 97 -16.55 -25.17 -9.86
N LEU A 98 -16.61 -24.03 -10.55
CA LEU A 98 -17.56 -23.80 -11.64
C LEU A 98 -17.42 -24.84 -12.74
N ARG A 99 -16.18 -25.12 -13.18
CA ARG A 99 -15.91 -26.17 -14.17
C ARG A 99 -16.32 -27.55 -13.67
N SER A 100 -16.02 -27.86 -12.42
CA SER A 100 -16.43 -29.15 -11.81
C SER A 100 -17.96 -29.31 -11.79
N ALA A 101 -18.71 -28.24 -11.50
CA ALA A 101 -20.17 -28.26 -11.53
C ALA A 101 -20.73 -28.41 -12.96
N ILE A 102 -20.10 -27.74 -13.94
CA ILE A 102 -20.43 -27.90 -15.37
C ILE A 102 -20.21 -29.36 -15.81
N ASP A 103 -19.04 -29.92 -15.50
CA ASP A 103 -18.65 -31.28 -15.88
C ASP A 103 -19.55 -32.33 -15.22
N ALA A 104 -19.99 -32.08 -13.97
CA ALA A 104 -20.93 -32.94 -13.24
C ALA A 104 -22.39 -32.77 -13.69
N GLY A 105 -22.72 -31.72 -14.46
CA GLY A 105 -24.10 -31.38 -14.81
C GLY A 105 -24.95 -30.93 -13.60
N ASP A 106 -24.32 -30.48 -12.51
CA ASP A 106 -25.01 -30.04 -11.30
C ASP A 106 -25.42 -28.56 -11.44
N GLU A 107 -26.63 -28.34 -11.98
CA GLU A 107 -27.14 -26.99 -12.20
C GLU A 107 -27.40 -26.22 -10.91
N TYR A 108 -27.70 -26.92 -9.81
CA TYR A 108 -27.95 -26.27 -8.52
C TYR A 108 -26.65 -25.66 -7.97
N VAL A 109 -25.58 -26.44 -7.93
CA VAL A 109 -24.26 -25.97 -7.49
C VAL A 109 -23.72 -24.91 -8.46
N LEU A 110 -23.91 -25.10 -9.77
CA LEU A 110 -23.49 -24.13 -10.77
C LEU A 110 -24.19 -22.77 -10.58
N ALA A 111 -25.49 -22.78 -10.31
CA ALA A 111 -26.26 -21.57 -10.04
C ALA A 111 -25.74 -20.83 -8.80
N GLU A 112 -25.56 -21.53 -7.67
CA GLU A 112 -25.01 -20.93 -6.44
C GLU A 112 -23.60 -20.36 -6.66
N GLU A 113 -22.69 -21.10 -7.31
CA GLU A 113 -21.32 -20.63 -7.54
C GLU A 113 -21.26 -19.45 -8.54
N LEU A 114 -22.16 -19.39 -9.52
CA LEU A 114 -22.28 -18.23 -10.43
C LEU A 114 -22.80 -17.00 -9.69
N ALA A 115 -23.76 -17.16 -8.79
CA ALA A 115 -24.25 -16.07 -7.95
C ALA A 115 -23.13 -15.49 -7.06
N ASP A 116 -22.38 -16.36 -6.39
CA ASP A 116 -21.19 -15.97 -5.61
C ASP A 116 -20.16 -15.27 -6.51
N ALA A 117 -19.92 -15.78 -7.72
CA ALA A 117 -18.96 -15.21 -8.67
C ALA A 117 -19.34 -13.77 -9.08
N VAL A 118 -20.63 -13.51 -9.34
CA VAL A 118 -21.18 -12.17 -9.58
C VAL A 118 -20.98 -11.28 -8.38
N ARG A 119 -21.40 -11.71 -7.19
CA ARG A 119 -21.33 -10.88 -5.98
C ARG A 119 -19.91 -10.46 -5.62
N LEU A 120 -18.95 -11.35 -5.83
CA LEU A 120 -17.53 -11.09 -5.59
C LEU A 120 -16.85 -10.34 -6.73
N GLY A 121 -17.41 -10.33 -7.94
CA GLY A 121 -16.70 -9.88 -9.13
C GLY A 121 -15.41 -10.69 -9.37
N VAL A 122 -15.49 -12.02 -9.21
CA VAL A 122 -14.32 -12.93 -9.16
C VAL A 122 -13.39 -12.78 -10.36
N TRP A 123 -13.95 -12.51 -11.54
CA TRP A 123 -13.23 -12.33 -12.81
C TRP A 123 -12.19 -11.21 -12.77
N ARG A 124 -12.33 -10.23 -11.87
CA ARG A 124 -11.34 -9.17 -11.63
C ARG A 124 -9.99 -9.74 -11.18
N GLY A 125 -9.94 -10.91 -10.55
CA GLY A 125 -8.69 -11.59 -10.20
C GLY A 125 -7.78 -11.86 -11.41
N HIS A 126 -8.36 -12.13 -12.57
CA HIS A 126 -7.66 -12.30 -13.85
C HIS A 126 -7.75 -11.07 -14.77
N LYS A 127 -8.14 -9.90 -14.23
CA LYS A 127 -8.29 -8.65 -14.97
C LYS A 127 -9.27 -8.74 -16.14
N ILE A 128 -10.27 -9.61 -16.02
CA ILE A 128 -11.39 -9.67 -16.95
C ILE A 128 -12.32 -8.48 -16.65
N VAL A 129 -12.99 -7.97 -17.68
CA VAL A 129 -13.74 -6.71 -17.60
C VAL A 129 -15.11 -6.86 -16.95
N ASP A 130 -15.83 -7.94 -17.26
CA ASP A 130 -17.20 -8.17 -16.79
C ASP A 130 -17.52 -9.67 -16.67
N PHE A 131 -18.74 -9.94 -16.18
CA PHE A 131 -19.26 -11.28 -16.00
C PHE A 131 -19.55 -12.01 -17.32
N ASP A 132 -19.99 -11.29 -18.36
CA ASP A 132 -20.37 -11.91 -19.63
C ASP A 132 -19.15 -12.50 -20.33
N VAL A 133 -18.05 -11.73 -20.39
CA VAL A 133 -16.77 -12.20 -20.91
C VAL A 133 -16.23 -13.34 -20.08
N PHE A 134 -16.40 -13.30 -18.75
CA PHE A 134 -16.01 -14.40 -17.88
C PHE A 134 -16.81 -15.68 -18.20
N ALA A 135 -18.13 -15.58 -18.32
CA ALA A 135 -19.00 -16.72 -18.60
C ALA A 135 -18.68 -17.36 -19.96
N GLU A 136 -18.59 -16.55 -21.01
CA GLU A 136 -18.36 -17.05 -22.38
C GLU A 136 -16.92 -17.52 -22.56
N ALA A 137 -15.93 -16.68 -22.27
CA ALA A 137 -14.53 -16.96 -22.64
C ALA A 137 -13.80 -17.88 -21.64
N VAL A 138 -14.21 -17.93 -20.37
CA VAL A 138 -13.53 -18.75 -19.34
C VAL A 138 -14.28 -20.04 -19.03
N LEU A 139 -15.62 -19.97 -18.99
CA LEU A 139 -16.48 -21.10 -18.64
C LEU A 139 -17.11 -21.79 -19.86
N GLY A 140 -17.14 -21.14 -21.03
CA GLY A 140 -17.81 -21.68 -22.22
C GLY A 140 -19.34 -21.72 -22.10
N LEU A 141 -19.91 -20.91 -21.20
CA LEU A 141 -21.36 -20.81 -21.00
C LEU A 141 -21.94 -19.68 -21.86
N GLY A 142 -23.10 -19.92 -22.47
CA GLY A 142 -23.85 -18.86 -23.12
C GLY A 142 -24.25 -17.77 -22.13
N ILE A 143 -24.10 -16.51 -22.52
CA ILE A 143 -24.28 -15.34 -21.65
C ILE A 143 -25.67 -15.34 -20.98
N ASP A 144 -26.73 -15.54 -21.76
CA ASP A 144 -28.10 -15.54 -21.24
C ASP A 144 -28.33 -16.67 -20.22
N ARG A 145 -27.76 -17.85 -20.49
CA ARG A 145 -27.84 -19.00 -19.56
C ARG A 145 -27.08 -18.69 -18.27
N ALA A 146 -25.87 -18.14 -18.36
CA ALA A 146 -25.07 -17.82 -17.19
C ALA A 146 -25.74 -16.76 -16.31
N ARG A 147 -26.36 -15.74 -16.91
CA ARG A 147 -27.14 -14.72 -16.20
C ARG A 147 -28.38 -15.30 -15.52
N ALA A 148 -29.14 -16.15 -16.22
CA ALA A 148 -30.32 -16.81 -15.65
C ALA A 148 -29.95 -17.70 -14.46
N LEU A 149 -28.88 -18.50 -14.59
CA LEU A 149 -28.38 -19.35 -13.50
C LEU A 149 -27.87 -18.51 -12.31
N ALA A 150 -27.14 -17.43 -12.55
CA ALA A 150 -26.67 -16.55 -11.48
C ALA A 150 -27.85 -15.91 -10.72
N GLN A 151 -28.90 -15.49 -11.42
CA GLN A 151 -30.12 -14.96 -10.80
C GLN A 151 -30.85 -16.03 -9.98
N GLN A 152 -30.96 -17.26 -10.51
CA GLN A 152 -31.54 -18.39 -9.79
C GLN A 152 -30.75 -18.72 -8.51
N GLY A 153 -29.42 -18.76 -8.59
CA GLY A 153 -28.56 -19.01 -7.44
C GLY A 153 -28.66 -17.90 -6.39
N ALA A 154 -28.71 -16.65 -6.83
CA ALA A 154 -28.87 -15.51 -5.93
C ALA A 154 -30.21 -15.58 -5.16
N ALA A 155 -31.29 -15.99 -5.84
CA ALA A 155 -32.58 -16.24 -5.20
C ALA A 155 -32.51 -17.41 -4.19
N ALA A 156 -31.82 -18.51 -4.53
CA ALA A 156 -31.65 -19.66 -3.62
C ALA A 156 -30.83 -19.32 -2.36
N LEU A 157 -29.85 -18.43 -2.50
CA LEU A 157 -28.96 -17.99 -1.41
C LEU A 157 -29.55 -16.83 -0.58
N ASP A 158 -30.72 -16.31 -0.96
CA ASP A 158 -31.37 -15.14 -0.35
C ASP A 158 -30.45 -13.90 -0.36
N VAL A 159 -29.89 -13.59 -1.54
CA VAL A 159 -28.97 -12.47 -1.75
C VAL A 159 -29.22 -11.76 -3.09
N PRO A 160 -28.90 -10.45 -3.20
CA PRO A 160 -28.93 -9.75 -4.50
C PRO A 160 -27.96 -10.33 -5.54
N CYS A 161 -28.38 -10.38 -6.80
CA CYS A 161 -27.55 -10.76 -7.96
C CYS A 161 -26.77 -9.57 -8.52
N GLU A 162 -25.99 -8.91 -7.68
CA GLU A 162 -25.15 -7.77 -8.04
C GLU A 162 -23.86 -7.79 -7.22
N ILE A 163 -22.86 -7.04 -7.66
CA ILE A 163 -21.58 -6.96 -6.97
C ILE A 163 -21.82 -6.34 -5.59
N ALA A 164 -21.36 -7.02 -4.54
CA ALA A 164 -21.48 -6.54 -3.16
C ALA A 164 -20.61 -5.29 -2.93
N ASP A 165 -20.83 -4.61 -1.81
CA ASP A 165 -20.00 -3.48 -1.40
C ASP A 165 -18.52 -3.90 -1.22
N GLU A 166 -17.62 -2.93 -1.33
CA GLU A 166 -16.18 -3.18 -1.29
C GLU A 166 -15.71 -3.86 0.01
N GLN A 167 -16.35 -3.55 1.14
CA GLN A 167 -15.97 -4.13 2.43
C GLN A 167 -16.35 -5.61 2.49
N THR A 168 -17.57 -5.95 2.03
CA THR A 168 -18.04 -7.34 1.92
C THR A 168 -17.14 -8.13 0.97
N VAL A 169 -16.85 -7.62 -0.22
CA VAL A 169 -15.97 -8.29 -1.19
C VAL A 169 -14.57 -8.48 -0.60
N ALA A 170 -14.01 -7.45 0.05
CA ALA A 170 -12.67 -7.52 0.63
C ALA A 170 -12.59 -8.55 1.76
N LEU A 171 -13.57 -8.55 2.68
CA LEU A 171 -13.62 -9.49 3.79
C LEU A 171 -13.77 -10.93 3.28
N TRP A 172 -14.67 -11.16 2.33
CA TRP A 172 -14.89 -12.48 1.74
C TRP A 172 -13.64 -12.98 1.03
N MET A 173 -13.08 -12.24 0.07
CA MET A 173 -11.90 -12.70 -0.67
C MET A 173 -10.70 -12.96 0.24
N ARG A 174 -10.51 -12.16 1.29
CA ARG A 174 -9.45 -12.39 2.29
C ARG A 174 -9.71 -13.64 3.12
N ALA A 175 -10.94 -13.86 3.56
CA ALA A 175 -11.32 -15.06 4.29
C ALA A 175 -11.11 -16.30 3.41
N GLU A 176 -11.60 -16.27 2.18
CA GLU A 176 -11.48 -17.40 1.25
C GLU A 176 -10.05 -17.68 0.85
N SER A 177 -9.24 -16.66 0.56
CA SER A 177 -7.79 -16.85 0.34
C SER A 177 -7.10 -17.47 1.56
N GLY A 178 -7.47 -17.04 2.77
CA GLY A 178 -6.98 -17.62 4.01
C GLY A 178 -7.40 -19.07 4.21
N LEU A 179 -8.62 -19.43 3.80
CA LEU A 179 -9.09 -20.82 3.79
C LEU A 179 -8.29 -21.66 2.79
N LEU A 180 -8.16 -21.20 1.54
CA LEU A 180 -7.48 -21.94 0.47
C LEU A 180 -6.01 -22.24 0.77
N GLU A 181 -5.35 -21.40 1.59
CA GLU A 181 -3.97 -21.61 2.02
C GLU A 181 -3.81 -22.78 3.01
N HIS A 182 -4.82 -23.07 3.84
CA HIS A 182 -4.75 -24.03 4.94
C HIS A 182 -5.69 -25.23 4.80
N ALA A 183 -6.75 -25.10 4.01
CA ALA A 183 -7.77 -26.10 3.76
C ALA A 183 -8.35 -25.89 2.34
N PRO A 184 -7.66 -26.36 1.28
CA PRO A 184 -8.02 -26.11 -0.12
C PRO A 184 -9.42 -26.53 -0.55
N GLU A 185 -9.99 -27.52 0.15
CA GLU A 185 -11.36 -28.02 -0.03
C GLU A 185 -12.43 -27.13 0.60
N SER A 186 -12.02 -26.12 1.37
CA SER A 186 -12.93 -25.22 2.08
C SER A 186 -13.44 -24.10 1.20
N ARG A 187 -14.54 -23.49 1.63
CA ARG A 187 -15.10 -22.32 0.95
C ARG A 187 -15.76 -21.35 1.90
N VAL A 188 -15.92 -20.15 1.40
CA VAL A 188 -16.74 -19.11 2.01
C VAL A 188 -17.97 -18.93 1.13
N SER A 189 -19.16 -18.90 1.72
CA SER A 189 -20.40 -18.48 1.05
C SER A 189 -21.05 -17.33 1.81
N LEU A 190 -21.91 -16.57 1.14
CA LEU A 190 -22.75 -15.57 1.80
C LEU A 190 -24.19 -16.07 1.79
N ARG A 191 -24.80 -16.19 2.97
CA ARG A 191 -26.18 -16.64 3.14
C ARG A 191 -26.92 -15.70 4.06
N GLY A 192 -27.99 -15.05 3.58
CA GLY A 192 -28.78 -14.11 4.38
C GLY A 192 -27.93 -13.04 5.09
N GLY A 193 -26.94 -12.47 4.38
CA GLY A 193 -26.03 -11.46 4.93
C GLY A 193 -24.95 -11.98 5.90
N ARG A 194 -24.79 -13.30 6.04
CA ARG A 194 -23.77 -13.92 6.89
C ARG A 194 -22.69 -14.60 6.07
N LEU A 195 -21.43 -14.41 6.45
CA LEU A 195 -20.33 -15.22 5.93
C LEU A 195 -20.36 -16.60 6.59
N VAL A 196 -20.53 -17.63 5.77
CA VAL A 196 -20.53 -19.03 6.18
C VAL A 196 -19.25 -19.68 5.69
N LEU A 197 -18.47 -20.23 6.62
CA LEU A 197 -17.23 -20.94 6.32
C LEU A 197 -17.52 -22.44 6.39
N GLU A 198 -17.36 -23.13 5.27
CA GLU A 198 -17.46 -24.58 5.19
C GLU A 198 -16.03 -25.14 5.17
N VAL A 199 -15.64 -25.82 6.25
CA VAL A 199 -14.27 -26.28 6.50
C VAL A 199 -14.31 -27.67 7.13
N PRO A 200 -13.46 -28.62 6.69
CA PRO A 200 -13.31 -29.89 7.39
C PRO A 200 -12.83 -29.69 8.83
N PHE A 201 -13.48 -30.36 9.78
CA PHE A 201 -13.19 -30.17 11.21
C PHE A 201 -11.71 -30.36 11.56
N ALA A 202 -11.05 -31.34 10.93
CA ALA A 202 -9.63 -31.62 11.13
C ALA A 202 -8.68 -30.46 10.77
N ARG A 203 -9.14 -29.53 9.92
CA ARG A 203 -8.40 -28.34 9.47
C ARG A 203 -8.93 -27.04 10.04
N ALA A 204 -10.00 -27.08 10.83
CA ALA A 204 -10.73 -25.89 11.28
C ALA A 204 -9.83 -24.88 12.02
N ALA A 205 -8.92 -25.34 12.89
CA ALA A 205 -8.02 -24.45 13.62
C ALA A 205 -7.04 -23.69 12.69
N GLU A 206 -6.43 -24.40 11.73
CA GLU A 206 -5.49 -23.81 10.76
C GLU A 206 -6.22 -22.84 9.82
N ALA A 207 -7.40 -23.26 9.33
CA ALA A 207 -8.28 -22.47 8.48
C ALA A 207 -8.74 -21.16 9.15
N LEU A 208 -9.23 -21.23 10.39
CA LEU A 208 -9.65 -20.05 11.15
C LEU A 208 -8.46 -19.12 11.46
N SER A 209 -7.27 -19.68 11.71
CA SER A 209 -6.05 -18.88 11.87
C SER A 209 -5.71 -18.13 10.57
N GLY A 210 -5.79 -18.80 9.43
CA GLY A 210 -5.57 -18.21 8.10
C GLY A 210 -6.54 -17.07 7.79
N VAL A 211 -7.84 -17.33 7.96
CA VAL A 211 -8.91 -16.34 7.82
C VAL A 211 -8.64 -15.13 8.72
N GLY A 212 -8.37 -15.38 10.00
CA GLY A 212 -8.10 -14.34 10.98
C GLY A 212 -6.91 -13.46 10.59
N ARG A 213 -5.78 -14.04 10.16
CA ARG A 213 -4.60 -13.28 9.71
C ARG A 213 -4.90 -12.39 8.51
N ARG A 214 -5.67 -12.88 7.53
CA ARG A 214 -6.00 -12.13 6.31
C ARG A 214 -7.02 -11.02 6.56
N ALA A 215 -7.98 -11.27 7.44
CA ALA A 215 -9.05 -10.33 7.80
C ALA A 215 -8.61 -9.29 8.84
N ALA A 216 -7.65 -9.60 9.72
CA ALA A 216 -7.22 -8.73 10.82
C ALA A 216 -6.92 -7.26 10.42
N PRO A 217 -6.30 -6.96 9.26
CA PRO A 217 -6.08 -5.57 8.86
C PRO A 217 -7.36 -4.76 8.61
N LEU A 218 -8.50 -5.42 8.29
CA LEU A 218 -9.79 -4.75 8.11
C LEU A 218 -10.41 -4.34 9.44
N ALA A 219 -10.12 -5.07 10.52
CA ALA A 219 -10.63 -4.79 11.86
C ALA A 219 -9.82 -3.70 12.60
N LYS A 220 -8.65 -3.32 12.07
CA LYS A 220 -7.86 -2.23 12.67
C LYS A 220 -8.54 -0.89 12.39
N PRO A 221 -8.68 -0.02 13.39
CA PRO A 221 -9.17 1.33 13.15
C PRO A 221 -8.26 2.00 12.12
N GLN A 222 -8.85 2.62 11.10
CA GLN A 222 -8.11 3.29 10.01
C GLN A 222 -7.47 4.62 10.44
N GLY A 223 -7.34 4.87 11.75
CA GLY A 223 -6.63 6.01 12.32
C GLY A 223 -5.18 5.66 12.62
N GLY A 224 -4.31 5.76 11.62
CA GLY A 224 -2.87 5.95 11.86
C GLY A 224 -2.58 7.45 12.05
N PRO A 225 -1.46 7.83 12.69
CA PRO A 225 -1.10 9.24 12.81
C PRO A 225 -0.92 9.87 11.42
N ASP A 226 -1.57 11.02 11.20
CA ASP A 226 -1.56 11.80 9.93
C ASP A 226 -0.17 12.33 9.54
N VAL A 227 0.83 12.19 10.39
CA VAL A 227 2.15 12.81 10.23
C VAL A 227 3.19 11.77 9.83
N VAL A 228 3.40 11.64 8.52
CA VAL A 228 4.60 11.00 7.96
C VAL A 228 5.71 12.05 7.95
N VAL A 229 6.64 11.97 8.91
CA VAL A 229 7.85 12.80 8.88
C VAL A 229 8.81 12.23 7.83
N ASP A 230 9.06 13.00 6.77
CA ASP A 230 9.89 12.59 5.66
C ASP A 230 11.35 12.36 6.10
N ARG A 231 11.94 11.24 5.67
CA ARG A 231 13.33 10.89 6.05
C ARG A 231 14.31 11.87 5.39
N PRO A 232 15.26 12.47 6.12
CA PRO A 232 16.28 13.31 5.51
C PRO A 232 17.13 12.51 4.52
N LYS A 233 17.34 13.06 3.32
CA LYS A 233 18.15 12.47 2.25
C LYS A 233 19.58 12.20 2.76
N GLY A 234 20.06 10.96 2.61
CA GLY A 234 21.46 10.60 2.83
C GLY A 234 21.75 9.54 3.89
N VAL A 235 20.75 9.09 4.67
CA VAL A 235 20.97 8.05 5.68
C VAL A 235 20.90 6.65 5.04
N PRO A 236 21.97 5.82 5.09
CA PRO A 236 21.96 4.47 4.55
C PRO A 236 20.93 3.56 5.25
N PRO A 237 20.47 2.48 4.60
CA PRO A 237 19.64 1.48 5.26
C PRO A 237 20.44 0.68 6.31
N LEU A 238 19.86 0.48 7.50
CA LEU A 238 20.44 -0.32 8.60
C LEU A 238 20.79 -1.76 8.21
N SER A 239 20.13 -2.33 7.20
CA SER A 239 20.46 -3.65 6.67
C SER A 239 21.87 -3.75 6.08
N ARG A 240 22.50 -2.63 5.70
CA ARG A 240 23.91 -2.59 5.25
C ARG A 240 24.92 -2.38 6.38
N LEU A 241 24.47 -2.01 7.58
CA LEU A 241 25.34 -1.82 8.73
C LEU A 241 25.54 -3.12 9.51
N ILE A 242 24.50 -3.98 9.58
CA ILE A 242 24.53 -5.23 10.33
C ILE A 242 25.40 -6.32 9.66
N GLU A 243 25.60 -6.27 8.33
CA GLU A 243 26.47 -7.22 7.63
C GLU A 243 27.98 -7.00 7.86
N ARG A 244 28.40 -5.85 8.42
CA ARG A 244 29.82 -5.55 8.64
C ARG A 244 30.39 -6.00 9.98
N ASP A 245 29.53 -6.27 10.97
CA ASP A 245 29.96 -6.50 12.36
C ASP A 245 29.83 -7.97 12.81
N ARG A 246 29.82 -8.94 11.88
CA ARG A 246 30.10 -10.32 12.29
C ARG A 246 31.62 -10.48 12.47
N PRO A 247 32.14 -10.65 13.70
CA PRO A 247 33.52 -11.07 13.85
C PRO A 247 33.69 -12.42 13.14
N ARG A 248 34.79 -12.57 12.39
CA ARG A 248 35.26 -13.89 11.96
C ARG A 248 35.72 -14.61 13.21
N ASP A 249 34.98 -15.64 13.60
CA ASP A 249 35.48 -16.64 14.52
C ASP A 249 36.52 -17.45 13.75
N ASP A 250 37.80 -17.20 13.99
CA ASP A 250 38.90 -18.05 13.55
C ASP A 250 39.95 -18.14 14.68
N GLU A 251 40.06 -19.37 15.20
CA GLU A 251 41.20 -20.10 15.83
C GLU A 251 42.18 -19.40 16.78
#